data_AF-A0A8U0Q8D7-F1
#
_entry.id   AF-A0A8U0Q8D7-F1
#
_cell.length_a   1.000
_cell.length_b   1.000
_cell.length_c   1.000
_cell.angle_alpha   90.00
_cell.angle_beta   90.00
_cell.angle_gamma   90.00
#
_symmetry.space_group_name_H-M   'P 1'
#
loop_
_entity.id
_entity.type
_entity.pdbx_description
1 polymer ?
#
loop_
_entity_poly.entity_id
_entity_poly.type
_entity_poly.pdbx_seq_one_letter_code
_entity_poly.pdbx_strand_id
1 'polypeptide(L)'
;LYCPGSYRSYDSCTLRPTPTKQKTEVEEEQSNLIRCVSDASLVKRRVKRSPQRERNRQHCFSINGHFYNYKTAIFTPSYGTSTNVRINSKMTTHQVISQLLQKFKIENDPNEFALYCVHQSGEKKKLSDSDLPLWERLVQGPAEDIMKMFLMDRDEEEVSNDVAQYLNLELPILEGVLVKLEEEENRAVERITSKYNQQQIVLSQLLSSKITKTETELNG
;
A
#
# COMPACT_ATOMS: atom_id res chain seq x y z
N LEU A 1 -14.01 44.46 -53.27
CA LEU A 1 -14.99 45.23 -52.46
C LEU A 1 -14.51 45.21 -51.02
N TYR A 2 -13.99 46.36 -50.58
CA TYR A 2 -13.51 46.64 -49.23
C TYR A 2 -14.68 46.74 -48.25
N CYS A 3 -14.56 46.14 -47.07
CA CYS A 3 -15.37 46.45 -45.89
C CYS A 3 -14.41 46.64 -44.69
N PRO A 4 -14.38 47.81 -44.02
CA PRO A 4 -13.41 48.10 -42.97
C PRO A 4 -13.91 47.63 -41.60
N GLY A 5 -13.15 46.76 -40.94
CA GLY A 5 -13.36 46.37 -39.55
C GLY A 5 -12.43 47.18 -38.64
N SER A 6 -13.03 48.03 -37.80
CA SER A 6 -12.35 48.87 -36.81
C SER A 6 -11.60 48.02 -35.77
N TYR A 7 -10.26 48.08 -35.74
CA TYR A 7 -9.45 47.48 -34.69
C TYR A 7 -9.62 48.30 -33.41
N ARG A 8 -10.39 47.79 -32.44
CA ARG A 8 -10.34 48.25 -31.05
C ARG A 8 -9.07 47.71 -30.41
N SER A 9 -8.09 48.60 -30.22
CA SER A 9 -6.92 48.34 -29.38
C SER A 9 -7.39 48.13 -27.92
N TYR A 10 -7.12 46.95 -27.37
CA TYR A 10 -7.29 46.69 -25.94
C TYR A 10 -6.01 47.12 -25.22
N ASP A 11 -6.10 48.22 -24.48
CA ASP A 11 -5.01 48.75 -23.67
C ASP A 11 -5.03 48.03 -22.30
N SER A 12 -4.17 47.02 -22.12
CA SER A 12 -4.03 46.30 -20.85
C SER A 12 -3.00 46.99 -19.96
N CYS A 13 -3.47 47.78 -19.00
CA CYS A 13 -2.64 48.50 -18.02
C CYS A 13 -1.95 47.60 -16.95
N THR A 14 -1.88 46.28 -17.13
CA THR A 14 -1.36 45.35 -16.11
C THR A 14 0.17 45.19 -16.11
N LEU A 15 0.89 45.86 -16.99
CA LEU A 15 2.36 45.75 -17.11
C LEU A 15 3.06 47.11 -17.02
N ARG A 16 2.92 47.81 -15.89
CA ARG A 16 3.82 48.93 -15.55
C ARG A 16 4.72 48.54 -14.37
N PRO A 17 6.06 48.49 -14.54
CA PRO A 17 6.98 48.27 -13.43
C PRO A 17 7.06 49.52 -12.55
N THR A 18 6.92 49.35 -11.23
CA THR A 18 7.11 50.42 -10.24
C THR A 18 8.59 50.59 -9.89
N PRO A 19 9.04 51.81 -9.55
CA PRO A 19 10.45 52.11 -9.36
C PRO A 19 10.98 51.59 -8.02
N THR A 20 12.19 51.05 -8.10
CA THR A 20 13.02 50.48 -7.04
C THR A 20 13.40 51.51 -5.97
N LYS A 21 13.25 51.16 -4.68
CA LYS A 21 14.01 51.74 -3.58
C LYS A 21 14.73 50.61 -2.83
N GLN A 22 16.05 50.72 -2.76
CA GLN A 22 16.94 49.83 -2.00
C GLN A 22 17.09 50.32 -0.55
N LYS A 23 17.06 49.40 0.42
CA LYS A 23 18.14 49.12 1.40
C LYS A 23 17.66 48.14 2.50
N THR A 24 18.36 46.99 2.56
CA THR A 24 18.91 46.24 3.73
C THR A 24 18.07 46.11 5.01
N GLU A 25 17.87 44.96 5.67
CA GLU A 25 18.78 43.85 6.06
C GLU A 25 17.97 42.57 6.42
N VAL A 26 18.70 41.48 6.71
CA VAL A 26 18.31 40.07 6.89
C VAL A 26 17.22 39.82 7.96
N GLU A 27 16.18 39.05 7.61
CA GLU A 27 15.45 38.18 8.53
C GLU A 27 14.77 37.04 7.75
N GLU A 28 15.22 35.81 8.01
CA GLU A 28 14.48 34.59 7.68
C GLU A 28 13.19 34.60 8.51
N GLU A 29 12.01 34.60 7.89
CA GLU A 29 10.86 33.79 8.33
C GLU A 29 9.57 34.09 7.55
N GLN A 30 8.79 33.01 7.38
CA GLN A 30 7.35 32.99 7.09
C GLN A 30 6.91 33.29 5.65
N SER A 31 6.84 32.21 4.88
CA SER A 31 5.99 32.07 3.70
C SER A 31 4.50 32.12 4.07
N ASN A 32 3.99 33.30 4.44
CA ASN A 32 2.57 33.56 4.59
C ASN A 32 2.02 34.13 3.27
N LEU A 33 1.75 33.26 2.29
CA LEU A 33 0.92 33.62 1.15
C LEU A 33 -0.49 33.91 1.65
N ILE A 34 -0.82 35.20 1.78
CA ILE A 34 -2.17 35.68 2.11
C ILE A 34 -3.06 35.32 0.90
N ARG A 35 -3.83 34.25 1.03
CA ARG A 35 -4.83 33.87 0.03
C ARG A 35 -5.94 34.93 0.03
N CYS A 36 -6.35 35.35 -1.16
CA CYS A 36 -7.51 36.22 -1.35
C CYS A 36 -8.73 35.62 -0.65
N VAL A 37 -9.23 36.30 0.38
CA VAL A 37 -10.49 35.93 1.03
C VAL A 37 -11.64 36.38 0.13
N SER A 38 -12.37 35.43 -0.43
CA SER A 38 -13.67 35.69 -1.05
C SER A 38 -14.69 36.09 0.02
N ASP A 39 -15.54 37.08 -0.29
CA ASP A 39 -16.52 37.75 0.59
C ASP A 39 -17.48 36.80 1.35
N ALA A 40 -17.63 35.56 0.88
CA ALA A 40 -18.46 34.53 1.52
C ALA A 40 -17.95 34.09 2.92
N SER A 41 -16.77 34.56 3.35
CA SER A 41 -16.17 34.23 4.65
C SER A 41 -16.73 35.06 5.82
N LEU A 42 -17.41 36.18 5.55
CA LEU A 42 -17.84 37.14 6.58
C LEU A 42 -19.05 36.66 7.40
N VAL A 43 -19.71 35.57 7.01
CA VAL A 43 -20.87 35.02 7.74
C VAL A 43 -20.48 33.74 8.49
N LYS A 44 -19.58 33.84 9.46
CA LYS A 44 -19.45 32.81 10.50
C LYS A 44 -19.73 33.38 11.88
N ARG A 45 -21.03 33.28 12.21
CA ARG A 45 -21.65 33.18 13.54
C ARG A 45 -20.62 32.95 14.65
N ARG A 46 -20.56 33.89 15.59
CA ARG A 46 -19.69 33.94 16.78
C ARG A 46 -19.97 32.76 17.73
N VAL A 47 -19.53 31.57 17.37
CA VAL A 47 -19.32 30.49 18.33
C VAL A 47 -17.96 30.78 18.96
N LYS A 48 -17.92 31.04 20.28
CA LYS A 48 -16.66 31.19 21.03
C LYS A 48 -15.81 29.94 20.78
N ARG A 49 -14.84 30.04 19.87
CA ARG A 49 -13.85 28.98 19.65
C ARG A 49 -12.94 28.96 20.85
N SER A 50 -12.75 27.77 21.43
CA SER A 50 -11.87 27.63 22.58
C SER A 50 -10.43 27.98 22.16
N PRO A 51 -9.68 28.74 22.98
CA PRO A 51 -8.31 29.16 22.64
C PRO A 51 -7.37 27.97 22.37
N GLN A 52 -7.68 26.79 22.94
CA GLN A 52 -6.97 25.54 22.69
C GLN A 52 -7.07 25.09 21.22
N ARG A 53 -8.24 25.26 20.57
CA ARG A 53 -8.46 24.91 19.16
C ARG A 53 -7.77 25.87 18.20
N GLU A 54 -7.67 27.15 18.55
CA GLU A 54 -6.92 28.15 17.78
C GLU A 54 -5.41 27.81 17.78
N ARG A 55 -4.84 27.45 18.94
CA ARG A 55 -3.44 27.01 19.04
C ARG A 55 -3.20 25.77 18.19
N ASN A 56 -4.01 24.72 18.32
CA ASN A 56 -3.82 23.51 17.49
C ASN A 56 -3.88 23.78 15.98
N ARG A 57 -4.64 24.78 15.51
CA ARG A 57 -4.64 25.18 14.09
C ARG A 57 -3.35 25.84 13.64
N GLN A 58 -2.68 26.59 14.51
CA GLN A 58 -1.35 27.12 14.22
C GLN A 58 -0.34 25.98 14.05
N HIS A 59 -0.61 24.84 14.71
CA HIS A 59 0.29 23.70 14.75
C HIS A 59 0.10 22.66 13.63
N CYS A 60 -0.86 22.90 12.75
CA CYS A 60 -1.24 21.93 11.74
C CYS A 60 -1.22 22.57 10.36
N PHE A 61 -0.40 22.02 9.46
CA PHE A 61 -0.29 22.48 8.09
C PHE A 61 -0.58 21.34 7.11
N SER A 62 -0.97 21.72 5.89
CA SER A 62 -1.16 20.77 4.80
C SER A 62 0.17 20.57 4.05
N ILE A 63 0.76 19.38 4.10
CA ILE A 63 1.90 18.99 3.26
C ILE A 63 1.35 18.07 2.17
N ASN A 64 1.49 18.45 0.90
CA ASN A 64 0.95 17.68 -0.23
C ASN A 64 -0.55 17.33 -0.11
N GLY A 65 -1.33 18.16 0.57
CA GLY A 65 -2.77 17.92 0.82
C GLY A 65 -3.10 17.11 2.07
N HIS A 66 -2.08 16.67 2.82
CA HIS A 66 -2.23 15.88 4.04
C HIS A 66 -2.03 16.67 5.31
N PHE A 67 -2.68 16.24 6.40
CA PHE A 67 -2.53 16.86 7.70
C PHE A 67 -1.21 16.46 8.37
N TYR A 68 -0.37 17.46 8.66
CA TYR A 68 0.85 17.29 9.42
C TYR A 68 0.79 18.13 10.70
N ASN A 69 1.00 17.48 11.85
CA ASN A 69 1.08 18.14 13.15
C ASN A 69 2.54 18.16 13.62
N TYR A 70 3.19 19.33 13.57
CA TYR A 70 4.60 19.45 13.93
C TYR A 70 4.87 19.37 15.44
N LYS A 71 3.85 19.42 16.30
CA LYS A 71 4.04 19.17 17.73
C LYS A 71 4.23 17.71 18.06
N THR A 72 3.58 16.84 17.29
CA THR A 72 3.59 15.40 17.53
C THR A 72 4.38 14.65 16.46
N ALA A 73 4.85 15.36 15.43
CA ALA A 73 5.42 14.78 14.20
C ALA A 73 4.52 13.72 13.54
N ILE A 74 3.21 13.75 13.85
CA ILE A 74 2.26 12.77 13.32
C ILE A 74 1.82 13.25 11.94
N PHE A 75 2.16 12.45 10.94
CA PHE A 75 1.61 12.54 9.60
C PHE A 75 0.53 11.48 9.43
N THR A 76 -0.69 11.90 9.09
CA THR A 76 -1.77 10.97 8.75
C THR A 76 -2.02 11.07 7.24
N PRO A 77 -1.47 10.14 6.43
CA PRO A 77 -1.80 10.12 5.02
C PRO A 77 -3.31 9.91 4.88
N SER A 78 -3.94 10.64 3.98
CA SER A 78 -5.30 10.31 3.57
C SER A 78 -5.24 8.97 2.83
N TYR A 79 -6.05 8.01 3.28
CA TYR A 79 -6.17 6.74 2.61
C TYR A 79 -6.43 6.92 1.10
N GLY A 80 -5.76 6.13 0.27
CA GLY A 80 -5.89 6.19 -1.19
C GLY A 80 -5.17 7.36 -1.86
N THR A 81 -4.23 8.04 -1.19
CA THR A 81 -3.48 9.11 -1.83
C THR A 81 -2.37 8.56 -2.72
N SER A 82 -2.45 8.89 -4.01
CA SER A 82 -1.42 8.52 -4.99
C SER A 82 -0.22 9.46 -4.91
N THR A 83 0.99 8.90 -5.04
CA THR A 83 2.25 9.64 -5.07
C THR A 83 3.23 8.98 -6.01
N ASN A 84 4.10 9.78 -6.60
CA ASN A 84 5.14 9.30 -7.51
C ASN A 84 6.53 9.55 -6.93
N VAL A 85 7.38 8.52 -6.92
CA VAL A 85 8.80 8.59 -6.61
C VAL A 85 9.60 8.11 -7.82
N ARG A 86 10.74 8.76 -8.10
CA ARG A 86 11.61 8.36 -9.20
C ARG A 86 12.62 7.35 -8.67
N ILE A 87 12.59 6.14 -9.22
CA ILE A 87 13.45 5.02 -8.80
C ILE A 87 14.30 4.50 -9.96
N ASN A 88 15.36 3.75 -9.65
CA ASN A 88 16.17 3.03 -10.64
C ASN A 88 16.08 1.50 -10.42
N SER A 89 16.65 0.71 -11.34
CA SER A 89 16.55 -0.76 -11.32
C SER A 89 17.31 -1.47 -10.21
N LYS A 90 18.16 -0.75 -9.46
CA LYS A 90 18.96 -1.29 -8.34
C LYS A 90 18.42 -0.87 -6.98
N MET A 91 17.39 -0.04 -6.94
CA MET A 91 16.81 0.40 -5.68
C MET A 91 15.99 -0.70 -5.03
N THR A 92 16.25 -0.94 -3.75
CA THR A 92 15.51 -1.92 -2.96
C THR A 92 14.21 -1.35 -2.41
N THR A 93 13.28 -2.22 -2.03
CA THR A 93 12.02 -1.88 -1.35
C THR A 93 12.26 -0.94 -0.16
N HIS A 94 13.22 -1.26 0.71
CA HIS A 94 13.56 -0.42 1.87
C HIS A 94 13.98 1.00 1.47
N GLN A 95 14.77 1.15 0.41
CA GLN A 95 15.19 2.47 -0.09
C GLN A 95 14.00 3.25 -0.68
N VAL A 96 13.10 2.57 -1.39
CA VAL A 96 11.87 3.18 -1.93
C VAL A 96 10.95 3.65 -0.80
N ILE A 97 10.76 2.83 0.23
CA ILE A 97 9.99 3.19 1.45
C ILE A 97 10.60 4.43 2.09
N SER A 98 11.92 4.43 2.32
CA SER A 98 12.62 5.57 2.92
C SER A 98 12.38 6.88 2.14
N GLN A 99 12.42 6.83 0.79
CA GLN A 99 12.12 7.99 -0.04
C GLN A 99 10.66 8.43 0.04
N LEU A 100 9.72 7.50 0.12
CA LEU A 100 8.30 7.80 0.30
C LEU A 100 8.06 8.50 1.64
N LEU A 101 8.60 7.96 2.73
CA LEU A 101 8.47 8.56 4.07
C LEU A 101 9.10 9.96 4.10
N GLN A 102 10.27 10.14 3.51
CA GLN A 102 10.92 11.45 3.40
C GLN A 102 10.07 12.46 2.61
N LYS A 103 9.45 12.03 1.51
CA LYS A 103 8.58 12.89 0.68
C LYS A 103 7.36 13.37 1.46
N PHE A 104 6.85 12.55 2.37
CA PHE A 104 5.70 12.86 3.21
C PHE A 104 6.04 13.44 4.59
N LYS A 105 7.32 13.55 4.93
CA LYS A 105 7.78 14.00 6.26
C LYS A 105 7.24 13.09 7.38
N ILE A 106 7.19 11.79 7.12
CA ILE A 106 6.90 10.78 8.14
C ILE A 106 8.20 10.50 8.90
N GLU A 107 8.16 10.63 10.22
CA GLU A 107 9.32 10.43 11.11
C GLU A 107 9.41 9.01 11.69
N ASN A 108 8.38 8.19 11.48
CA ASN A 108 8.35 6.79 11.87
C ASN A 108 9.48 5.97 11.22
N ASP A 109 9.83 4.85 11.85
CA ASP A 109 10.86 3.94 11.33
C ASP A 109 10.39 3.31 10.00
N PRO A 110 11.21 3.31 8.93
CA PRO A 110 10.88 2.62 7.68
C PRO A 110 10.48 1.16 7.85
N ASN A 111 10.98 0.48 8.88
CA ASN A 111 10.67 -0.92 9.21
C ASN A 111 9.29 -1.10 9.86
N GLU A 112 8.56 -0.03 10.16
CA GLU A 112 7.13 -0.10 10.54
C GLU A 112 6.23 -0.26 9.31
N PHE A 113 6.77 -0.06 8.11
CA PHE A 113 6.03 -0.11 6.86
C PHE A 113 6.53 -1.21 5.94
N ALA A 114 5.68 -1.60 4.99
CA ALA A 114 6.07 -2.43 3.85
C ALA A 114 5.37 -1.98 2.57
N LEU A 115 5.97 -2.33 1.42
CA LEU A 115 5.30 -2.20 0.13
C LEU A 115 4.51 -3.47 -0.17
N TYR A 116 3.25 -3.30 -0.49
CA TYR A 116 2.35 -4.37 -0.91
C TYR A 116 1.97 -4.18 -2.37
N CYS A 117 2.02 -5.26 -3.14
CA CYS A 117 1.46 -5.34 -4.48
C CYS A 117 0.04 -5.90 -4.37
N VAL A 118 -0.95 -5.12 -4.78
CA VAL A 118 -2.35 -5.54 -4.85
C VAL A 118 -2.70 -5.71 -6.33
N HIS A 119 -3.00 -6.94 -6.71
CA HIS A 119 -3.41 -7.30 -8.06
C HIS A 119 -4.93 -7.24 -8.22
N GLN A 120 -5.43 -7.09 -9.44
CA GLN A 120 -6.86 -7.04 -9.76
C GLN A 120 -7.64 -8.30 -9.36
N SER A 121 -6.94 -9.42 -9.17
CA SER A 121 -7.54 -10.66 -8.65
C SER A 121 -7.92 -10.56 -7.17
N GLY A 122 -7.39 -9.57 -6.44
CA GLY A 122 -7.46 -9.47 -4.99
C GLY A 122 -6.25 -10.07 -4.27
N GLU A 123 -5.28 -10.63 -5.00
CA GLU A 123 -3.99 -11.04 -4.42
C GLU A 123 -3.28 -9.82 -3.83
N LYS A 124 -2.81 -9.96 -2.59
CA LYS A 124 -2.07 -8.93 -1.87
C LYS A 124 -0.78 -9.53 -1.34
N LYS A 125 0.33 -9.19 -2.00
CA LYS A 125 1.66 -9.74 -1.73
C LYS A 125 2.57 -8.68 -1.14
N LYS A 126 3.23 -8.98 -0.03
CA LYS A 126 4.24 -8.12 0.57
C LYS A 126 5.57 -8.26 -0.16
N LEU A 127 6.24 -7.14 -0.43
CA LEU A 127 7.61 -7.14 -0.94
C LEU A 127 8.61 -7.24 0.21
N SER A 128 9.64 -8.04 0.01
CA SER A 128 10.78 -8.11 0.93
C SER A 128 11.57 -6.81 0.88
N ASP A 129 12.27 -6.49 1.98
CA ASP A 129 13.07 -5.27 2.10
C ASP A 129 14.20 -5.18 1.05
N SER A 130 14.67 -6.34 0.57
CA SER A 130 15.69 -6.50 -0.47
C SER A 130 15.16 -6.62 -1.89
N ASP A 131 13.85 -6.79 -2.08
CA ASP A 131 13.25 -6.87 -3.41
C ASP A 131 13.43 -5.56 -4.17
N LEU A 132 13.24 -5.60 -5.48
CA LEU A 132 13.42 -4.45 -6.37
C LEU A 132 12.07 -4.03 -6.96
N PRO A 133 11.39 -3.01 -6.40
CA PRO A 133 10.03 -2.65 -6.80
C PRO A 133 9.87 -2.33 -8.29
N LEU A 134 10.91 -1.78 -8.93
CA LEU A 134 10.87 -1.51 -10.37
C LEU A 134 10.78 -2.80 -11.20
N TRP A 135 11.47 -3.86 -10.77
CA TRP A 135 11.40 -5.17 -11.43
C TRP A 135 10.03 -5.81 -11.24
N GLU A 136 9.47 -5.75 -10.03
CA GLU A 136 8.11 -6.26 -9.78
C GLU A 136 7.09 -5.53 -10.68
N ARG A 137 7.19 -4.20 -10.78
CA ARG A 137 6.33 -3.41 -11.69
C ARG A 137 6.50 -3.82 -13.16
N LEU A 138 7.71 -4.14 -13.60
CA LEU A 138 7.96 -4.54 -14.98
C LEU A 138 7.30 -5.89 -15.31
N VAL A 139 7.36 -6.84 -14.37
CA VAL A 139 6.75 -8.18 -14.53
C VAL A 139 5.23 -8.09 -14.59
N GLN A 140 4.62 -7.29 -13.73
CA GLN A 140 3.15 -7.12 -13.67
C GLN A 140 2.61 -6.18 -14.76
N GLY A 141 3.48 -5.35 -15.33
CA GLY A 141 3.13 -4.37 -16.36
C GLY A 141 2.75 -2.98 -15.81
N PRO A 142 2.59 -2.00 -16.72
CA PRO A 142 2.42 -0.59 -16.34
C PRO A 142 0.99 -0.21 -15.93
N ALA A 143 -0.02 -1.05 -16.24
CA ALA A 143 -1.41 -0.72 -16.00
C ALA A 143 -1.74 -0.73 -14.51
N GLU A 144 -2.21 0.41 -13.98
CA GLU A 144 -2.62 0.52 -12.58
C GLU A 144 -3.87 -0.33 -12.28
N ASP A 145 -4.72 -0.59 -13.27
CA ASP A 145 -5.89 -1.45 -13.08
C ASP A 145 -5.53 -2.91 -12.83
N ILE A 146 -4.34 -3.36 -13.29
CA ILE A 146 -3.86 -4.72 -13.10
C ILE A 146 -3.16 -4.88 -11.75
N MET A 147 -2.22 -3.98 -11.42
CA MET A 147 -1.47 -4.04 -10.16
C MET A 147 -1.15 -2.65 -9.62
N LYS A 148 -1.41 -2.44 -8.33
CA LYS A 148 -1.08 -1.23 -7.59
C LYS A 148 -0.12 -1.55 -6.46
N MET A 149 0.82 -0.64 -6.22
CA MET A 149 1.74 -0.74 -5.08
C MET A 149 1.25 0.21 -3.99
N PHE A 150 1.14 -0.30 -2.77
CA PHE A 150 0.71 0.46 -1.61
C PHE A 150 1.78 0.43 -0.53
N LEU A 151 1.98 1.57 0.12
CA LEU A 151 2.71 1.65 1.38
C LEU A 151 1.69 1.43 2.50
N MET A 152 1.88 0.39 3.29
CA MET A 152 0.98 -0.02 4.39
C MET A 152 1.81 -0.36 5.63
N ASP A 153 1.14 -0.55 6.76
CA ASP A 153 1.77 -1.07 7.97
C ASP A 153 2.35 -2.46 7.71
N ARG A 154 3.46 -2.78 8.35
CA ARG A 154 4.24 -4.01 8.05
C ARG A 154 3.51 -5.30 8.38
N ASP A 155 2.55 -5.26 9.30
CA ASP A 155 1.81 -6.43 9.77
C ASP A 155 0.45 -6.60 9.07
N GLU A 156 0.23 -5.88 7.96
CA GLU A 156 -0.95 -6.02 7.12
C GLU A 156 -1.03 -7.43 6.50
N GLU A 157 -2.21 -8.05 6.58
CA GLU A 157 -2.46 -9.46 6.24
C GLU A 157 -2.33 -9.76 4.75
N GLU A 158 -1.45 -10.66 4.33
CA GLU A 158 -1.30 -11.03 2.92
C GLU A 158 -2.45 -11.93 2.42
N VAL A 159 -2.77 -11.81 1.13
CA VAL A 159 -3.73 -12.66 0.45
C VAL A 159 -3.03 -13.36 -0.69
N SER A 160 -2.94 -14.68 -0.62
CA SER A 160 -2.34 -15.50 -1.69
C SER A 160 -3.23 -15.54 -2.93
N ASN A 161 -2.62 -15.86 -4.07
CA ASN A 161 -3.35 -16.01 -5.33
C ASN A 161 -4.50 -17.04 -5.24
N ASP A 162 -4.24 -18.19 -4.59
CA ASP A 162 -5.22 -19.26 -4.40
C ASP A 162 -6.41 -18.82 -3.52
N VAL A 163 -6.19 -17.91 -2.58
CA VAL A 163 -7.27 -17.38 -1.73
C VAL A 163 -8.01 -16.24 -2.44
N ALA A 164 -7.30 -15.44 -3.23
CA ALA A 164 -7.85 -14.28 -3.93
C ALA A 164 -9.03 -14.64 -4.85
N GLN A 165 -9.01 -15.83 -5.46
CA GLN A 165 -10.11 -16.30 -6.33
C GLN A 165 -11.46 -16.38 -5.62
N TYR A 166 -11.47 -16.48 -4.30
CA TYR A 166 -12.68 -16.61 -3.47
C TYR A 166 -13.21 -15.27 -2.96
N LEU A 167 -12.41 -14.20 -2.99
CA LEU A 167 -12.79 -12.90 -2.40
C LEU A 167 -14.04 -12.28 -3.01
N ASN A 168 -14.32 -12.58 -4.28
CA ASN A 168 -15.46 -12.04 -5.02
C ASN A 168 -16.68 -12.97 -5.04
N LEU A 169 -16.68 -14.04 -4.23
CA LEU A 169 -17.79 -14.97 -4.12
C LEU A 169 -18.71 -14.61 -2.96
N GLU A 170 -19.99 -14.95 -3.08
CA GLU A 170 -20.97 -14.77 -2.00
C GLU A 170 -20.75 -15.77 -0.87
N LEU A 171 -21.07 -15.38 0.37
CA LEU A 171 -20.91 -16.22 1.57
C LEU A 171 -21.52 -17.63 1.43
N PRO A 172 -22.75 -17.83 0.88
CA PRO A 172 -23.31 -19.17 0.73
C PRO A 172 -22.49 -20.07 -0.21
N ILE A 173 -21.84 -19.49 -1.23
CA ILE A 173 -20.98 -20.23 -2.16
C ILE A 173 -19.70 -20.64 -1.42
N LEU A 174 -19.11 -19.72 -0.63
CA LEU A 174 -17.93 -19.98 0.19
C LEU A 174 -18.17 -21.09 1.21
N GLU A 175 -19.32 -21.09 1.88
CA GLU A 175 -19.73 -22.17 2.79
C GLU A 175 -19.79 -23.53 2.04
N GLY A 176 -20.37 -23.55 0.84
CA GLY A 176 -20.40 -24.75 0.01
C GLY A 176 -19.01 -25.21 -0.46
N VAL A 177 -18.09 -24.29 -0.74
CA VAL A 177 -16.69 -24.61 -1.04
C VAL A 177 -16.02 -25.25 0.18
N LEU A 178 -16.24 -24.70 1.38
CA LEU A 178 -15.64 -25.21 2.61
C LEU A 178 -16.08 -26.65 2.89
N VAL A 179 -17.37 -26.95 2.76
CA VAL A 179 -17.90 -28.31 2.91
C VAL A 179 -17.26 -29.28 1.91
N LYS A 180 -17.11 -28.87 0.64
CA LYS A 180 -16.48 -29.73 -0.39
C LYS A 180 -15.00 -29.99 -0.11
N LEU A 181 -14.27 -28.98 0.37
CA LEU A 181 -12.87 -29.13 0.75
C LEU A 181 -12.71 -30.09 1.92
N GLU A 182 -13.57 -29.99 2.94
CA GLU A 182 -13.59 -30.92 4.09
C GLU A 182 -13.88 -32.36 3.64
N GLU A 183 -14.86 -32.56 2.75
CA GLU A 183 -15.13 -33.89 2.19
C GLU A 183 -13.95 -34.45 1.39
N GLU A 184 -13.27 -33.61 0.60
CA GLU A 184 -12.10 -34.02 -0.19
C GLU A 184 -10.91 -34.38 0.70
N GLU A 185 -10.66 -33.58 1.75
CA GLU A 185 -9.65 -33.84 2.76
C GLU A 185 -9.92 -35.18 3.46
N ASN A 186 -11.14 -35.40 3.94
CA ASN A 186 -11.53 -36.66 4.58
C ASN A 186 -11.30 -37.87 3.67
N ARG A 187 -11.69 -37.77 2.39
CA ARG A 187 -11.41 -38.81 1.39
C ARG A 187 -9.91 -39.01 1.14
N ALA A 188 -9.09 -37.97 1.20
CA ALA A 188 -7.64 -38.09 1.08
C ALA A 188 -7.05 -38.81 2.29
N VAL A 189 -7.48 -38.46 3.51
CA VAL A 189 -7.05 -39.10 4.77
C VAL A 189 -7.41 -40.59 4.76
N GLU A 190 -8.64 -40.96 4.39
CA GLU A 190 -9.06 -42.36 4.29
C GLU A 190 -8.23 -43.16 3.28
N ARG A 191 -7.95 -42.57 2.12
CA ARG A 191 -7.10 -43.20 1.08
C ARG A 191 -5.67 -43.42 1.58
N ILE A 192 -5.07 -42.41 2.21
CA ILE A 192 -3.70 -42.50 2.75
C ILE A 192 -3.65 -43.55 3.86
N THR A 193 -4.62 -43.53 4.78
CA THR A 193 -4.71 -44.47 5.90
C THR A 193 -4.88 -45.92 5.40
N SER A 194 -5.75 -46.12 4.42
CA SER A 194 -5.96 -47.44 3.81
C SER A 194 -4.68 -47.96 3.14
N LYS A 195 -3.98 -47.11 2.38
CA LYS A 195 -2.72 -47.47 1.72
C LYS A 195 -1.63 -47.78 2.75
N TYR A 196 -1.52 -46.98 3.80
CA TYR A 196 -0.58 -47.20 4.89
C TYR A 196 -0.83 -48.55 5.58
N ASN A 197 -2.09 -48.86 5.93
CA ASN A 197 -2.47 -50.12 6.57
C ASN A 197 -2.17 -51.33 5.69
N GLN A 198 -2.46 -51.25 4.39
CA GLN A 198 -2.10 -52.31 3.43
C GLN A 198 -0.59 -52.55 3.41
N GLN A 199 0.22 -51.48 3.35
CA GLN A 199 1.67 -51.59 3.36
C GLN A 199 2.20 -52.17 4.68
N GLN A 200 1.63 -51.78 5.82
CA GLN A 200 1.98 -52.34 7.14
C GLN A 200 1.72 -53.85 7.21
N ILE A 201 0.58 -54.31 6.70
CA ILE A 201 0.25 -55.75 6.65
C ILE A 201 1.29 -56.50 5.79
N VAL A 202 1.58 -56.01 4.59
CA VAL A 202 2.56 -56.62 3.68
C VAL A 202 3.94 -56.71 4.32
N LEU A 203 4.42 -55.62 4.92
CA LEU A 203 5.72 -55.59 5.59
C LEU A 203 5.78 -56.55 6.78
N SER A 204 4.72 -56.59 7.59
CA SER A 204 4.63 -57.49 8.74
C SER A 204 4.68 -58.97 8.32
N GLN A 205 3.98 -59.33 7.24
CA GLN A 205 4.02 -60.67 6.67
C GLN A 205 5.41 -61.03 6.10
N LEU A 206 6.07 -60.10 5.41
CA LEU A 206 7.43 -60.32 4.91
C LEU A 206 8.42 -60.54 6.06
N LEU A 207 8.34 -59.73 7.11
CA LEU A 207 9.20 -59.87 8.29
C LEU A 207 8.98 -61.21 9.00
N SER A 208 7.73 -61.62 9.23
CA SER A 208 7.44 -62.91 9.88
C SER A 208 7.89 -64.11 9.02
N SER A 209 7.75 -64.02 7.70
CA SER A 209 8.21 -65.07 6.77
C SER A 209 9.74 -65.20 6.71
N LYS A 210 10.48 -64.14 7.01
CA LYS A 210 11.96 -64.19 7.07
C LYS A 210 12.46 -64.79 8.39
N ILE A 211 11.79 -64.49 9.51
CA ILE A 211 12.15 -65.03 10.84
C ILE A 211 11.94 -66.54 10.90
N THR A 212 10.85 -67.05 10.32
CA THR A 212 10.54 -68.50 10.30
C THR A 212 11.51 -69.32 9.44
N LYS A 213 12.07 -68.74 8.36
CA LYS A 213 13.07 -69.42 7.51
C LYS A 213 14.42 -69.58 8.21
N THR A 214 14.83 -68.62 9.04
CA THR A 214 16.11 -68.69 9.76
C THR A 214 16.12 -69.73 10.89
N GLU A 215 14.96 -70.13 11.43
CA GLU A 215 14.88 -71.16 12.48
C GLU A 215 14.87 -72.60 11.94
N THR A 216 14.43 -72.81 10.69
CA THR A 216 14.42 -74.14 10.07
C THR A 216 15.79 -74.53 9.50
N GLU A 217 16.64 -73.56 9.14
CA GLU A 217 18.02 -73.82 8.71
C GLU A 217 19.02 -74.02 9.86
N LEU A 218 18.65 -73.71 11.11
CA LEU A 218 19.50 -73.92 12.29
C LEU A 218 19.18 -75.21 13.06
N ASN A 219 18.09 -75.90 12.75
CA ASN A 219 17.62 -77.10 13.45
C ASN A 219 17.65 -78.39 12.59
N GLY A 220 18.35 -78.39 11.46
CA GLY A 220 18.62 -79.58 10.62
C GLY A 220 20.12 -79.81 10.50
#